data_AF-A0AAE3ZYN8-F1
#
_entry.id   AF-A0AAE3ZYN8-F1
#
_cell.length_a   1.000
_cell.length_b   1.000
_cell.length_c   1.000
_cell.angle_alpha   90.00
_cell.angle_beta   90.00
_cell.angle_gamma   90.00
#
_symmetry.space_group_name_H-M   'P 1'
#
loop_
_entity.id
_entity.type
_entity.pdbx_description
1 polymer ?
#
loop_
_entity_poly.entity_id
_entity_poly.type
_entity_poly.pdbx_seq_one_letter_code
_entity_poly.pdbx_strand_id
1 'polypeptide(L)'
;MFTSVEDAVERSSALVGSPQQIIEKVQRYHAAFGHEVIHLHADRDGLTPAQHRRTLELFQSDIAPALRAAIPSRPFSPVPPSTVEAAA
;
A
#
# COMPACT_ATOMS: atom_id res chain seq x y z
N MET A 1 -8.92 8.62 -20.32
CA MET A 1 -10.06 9.42 -19.82
C MET A 1 -10.96 8.48 -19.07
N PHE A 2 -11.36 8.85 -17.84
CA PHE A 2 -12.38 8.12 -17.10
C PHE A 2 -13.74 8.73 -17.37
N THR A 3 -14.79 7.91 -17.48
CA THR A 3 -16.14 8.37 -17.83
C THR A 3 -17.06 8.52 -16.63
N SER A 4 -16.70 7.96 -15.48
CA SER A 4 -17.40 8.13 -14.20
C SER A 4 -16.45 7.96 -13.00
N VAL A 5 -16.96 8.16 -11.79
CA VAL A 5 -16.23 7.89 -10.55
C VAL A 5 -15.95 6.39 -10.42
N GLU A 6 -16.93 5.54 -10.73
CA GLU A 6 -16.81 4.08 -10.70
C GLU A 6 -15.74 3.60 -11.68
N ASP A 7 -15.72 4.15 -12.90
CA ASP A 7 -14.69 3.85 -13.91
C ASP A 7 -13.28 4.26 -13.43
N ALA A 8 -13.17 5.40 -12.74
CA ALA A 8 -11.92 5.83 -12.12
C ALA A 8 -11.51 4.92 -10.94
N VAL A 9 -12.46 4.53 -10.09
CA VAL A 9 -12.21 3.58 -8.99
C VAL A 9 -11.78 2.23 -9.54
N GLU A 10 -12.30 1.78 -10.67
CA GLU A 10 -11.92 0.48 -11.23
C GLU A 10 -10.55 0.51 -11.92
N ARG A 11 -10.29 1.51 -12.78
CA ARG A 11 -9.18 1.45 -13.75
C ARG A 11 -7.99 2.35 -13.44
N SER A 12 -8.14 3.32 -12.55
CA SER A 12 -7.04 4.24 -12.20
C SER A 12 -5.97 3.56 -11.34
N SER A 13 -4.89 4.31 -11.08
CA SER A 13 -3.82 3.93 -10.15
C SER A 13 -4.11 4.25 -8.70
N ALA A 14 -5.16 5.00 -8.41
CA ALA A 14 -5.54 5.30 -7.04
C ALA A 14 -5.97 3.99 -6.33
N LEU A 15 -5.38 3.70 -5.17
CA LEU A 15 -5.75 2.54 -4.34
C LEU A 15 -7.01 2.84 -3.52
N VAL A 16 -8.09 3.12 -4.24
CA VAL A 16 -9.43 3.37 -3.69
C VAL A 16 -10.34 2.22 -4.12
N GLY A 17 -11.20 1.78 -3.21
CA GLY A 17 -12.15 0.69 -3.43
C GLY A 17 -12.22 -0.27 -2.24
N SER A 18 -12.75 -1.46 -2.48
CA SER A 18 -12.75 -2.56 -1.53
C SER A 18 -11.33 -3.13 -1.29
N PRO A 19 -11.10 -3.88 -0.20
CA PRO A 19 -9.83 -4.58 0.03
C PRO A 19 -9.39 -5.43 -1.17
N GLN A 20 -10.31 -6.22 -1.75
CA GLN A 20 -10.04 -7.05 -2.92
C GLN A 20 -9.62 -6.21 -4.14
N GLN A 21 -10.31 -5.11 -4.43
CA GLN A 21 -9.94 -4.22 -5.54
C GLN A 21 -8.53 -3.64 -5.35
N ILE A 22 -8.16 -3.26 -4.12
CA ILE A 22 -6.82 -2.75 -3.83
C ILE A 22 -5.77 -3.85 -4.02
N ILE A 23 -6.03 -5.08 -3.55
CA ILE A 23 -5.13 -6.23 -3.72
C ILE A 23 -4.87 -6.51 -5.21
N GLU A 24 -5.94 -6.60 -6.00
CA GLU A 24 -5.85 -6.85 -7.45
C GLU A 24 -5.07 -5.75 -8.18
N LYS A 25 -5.27 -4.49 -7.82
CA LYS A 25 -4.52 -3.37 -8.40
C LYS A 25 -3.02 -3.47 -8.10
N VAL A 26 -2.65 -3.76 -6.86
CA VAL A 26 -1.23 -3.90 -6.49
C VAL A 26 -0.61 -5.10 -7.20
N GLN A 27 -1.30 -6.24 -7.26
CA GLN A 27 -0.82 -7.43 -7.99
C GLN A 27 -0.64 -7.15 -9.48
N ARG A 28 -1.58 -6.42 -10.11
CA ARG A 28 -1.45 -5.97 -11.51
C ARG A 28 -0.20 -5.11 -11.72
N TYR A 29 0.08 -4.18 -10.81
CA TYR A 29 1.31 -3.38 -10.90
C TYR A 29 2.57 -4.19 -10.62
N HIS A 30 2.50 -5.17 -9.72
CA HIS A 30 3.62 -6.06 -9.46
C HIS A 30 3.93 -6.89 -10.71
N ALA A 31 2.92 -7.47 -11.35
CA ALA A 31 3.08 -8.21 -12.60
C ALA A 31 3.68 -7.35 -13.73
N ALA A 32 3.32 -6.07 -13.79
CA ALA A 32 3.83 -5.15 -14.81
C ALA A 32 5.26 -4.64 -14.55
N PHE A 33 5.64 -4.42 -13.29
CA PHE A 33 6.88 -3.71 -12.94
C PHE A 33 7.88 -4.52 -12.10
N GLY A 34 7.49 -5.68 -11.56
CA GLY A 34 8.34 -6.51 -10.70
C GLY A 34 8.73 -5.86 -9.37
N HIS A 35 7.97 -4.88 -8.90
CA HIS A 35 8.30 -4.12 -7.68
C HIS A 35 7.96 -4.92 -6.40
N GLU A 36 8.89 -4.99 -5.46
CA GLU A 36 8.67 -5.62 -4.14
C GLU A 36 8.40 -4.59 -3.03
N VAL A 37 8.62 -3.30 -3.33
CA VAL A 37 8.41 -2.18 -2.40
C VAL A 37 7.43 -1.20 -3.04
N ILE A 38 6.43 -0.78 -2.28
CA ILE A 38 5.46 0.25 -2.66
C ILE A 38 5.33 1.26 -1.53
N HIS A 39 5.41 2.54 -1.88
CA HIS A 39 5.09 3.63 -0.96
C HIS A 39 3.60 3.98 -1.13
N LEU A 40 2.86 3.98 -0.03
CA LEU A 40 1.43 4.24 -0.02
C LEU A 40 1.12 5.54 0.70
N HIS A 41 0.40 6.42 0.02
CA HIS A 41 -0.16 7.62 0.62
C HIS A 41 -1.56 7.30 1.14
N ALA A 42 -1.80 7.57 2.43
CA ALA A 42 -3.10 7.43 3.08
C ALA A 42 -3.61 8.81 3.48
N ASP A 43 -4.19 9.53 2.52
CA ASP A 43 -4.67 10.89 2.73
C ASP A 43 -5.83 10.95 3.74
N ARG A 44 -5.88 12.04 4.50
CA ARG A 44 -6.89 12.29 5.54
C ARG A 44 -7.96 13.29 5.09
N ASP A 45 -7.82 13.87 3.91
CA ASP A 45 -8.69 14.95 3.46
C ASP A 45 -10.16 14.50 3.44
N GLY A 46 -11.02 15.27 4.11
CA GLY A 46 -12.44 14.94 4.27
C GLY A 46 -12.77 13.86 5.31
N LEU A 47 -11.77 13.30 6.01
CA LEU A 47 -11.98 12.27 7.04
C LEU A 47 -11.76 12.83 8.46
N THR A 48 -12.59 12.39 9.39
CA THR A 48 -12.31 12.53 10.83
C THR A 48 -11.10 11.66 11.22
N PRO A 49 -10.41 11.97 12.35
CA PRO A 49 -9.31 11.13 12.83
C PRO A 49 -9.69 9.65 13.04
N ALA A 50 -10.93 9.38 13.45
CA ALA A 50 -11.42 8.01 13.64
C ALA A 50 -11.60 7.26 12.31
N GLN A 51 -12.18 7.92 11.29
CA GLN A 51 -12.34 7.33 9.96
C GLN A 51 -10.98 7.06 9.31
N HIS A 52 -10.05 8.01 9.39
CA HIS A 52 -8.70 7.84 8.85
C HIS A 52 -7.96 6.68 9.52
N ARG A 53 -8.03 6.58 10.86
CA ARG A 53 -7.48 5.43 11.59
C ARG A 53 -8.11 4.12 11.13
N ARG A 54 -9.43 4.08 10.94
CA ARG A 54 -10.13 2.88 10.48
C ARG A 54 -9.64 2.43 9.11
N THR A 55 -9.33 3.35 8.20
CA THR A 55 -8.72 3.02 6.90
C THR A 55 -7.36 2.34 7.06
N LEU A 56 -6.51 2.84 7.96
CA LEU A 56 -5.20 2.24 8.24
C LEU A 56 -5.33 0.84 8.86
N GLU A 57 -6.26 0.69 9.81
CA GLU A 57 -6.57 -0.61 10.43
C GLU A 57 -7.08 -1.62 9.40
N LEU A 58 -7.99 -1.20 8.50
CA LEU A 58 -8.50 -2.03 7.41
C LEU A 58 -7.38 -2.47 6.47
N PHE A 59 -6.49 -1.55 6.10
CA PHE A 59 -5.33 -1.89 5.28
C PHE A 59 -4.45 -2.94 5.96
N GLN A 60 -4.12 -2.75 7.24
CA GLN A 60 -3.24 -3.66 7.96
C GLN A 60 -3.88 -5.02 8.26
N SER A 61 -5.20 -5.10 8.45
CA SER A 61 -5.92 -6.35 8.74
C SER A 61 -6.25 -7.15 7.49
N ASP A 62 -6.79 -6.52 6.45
CA ASP A 62 -7.40 -7.24 5.33
C ASP A 62 -6.52 -7.24 4.06
N ILE A 63 -5.69 -6.21 3.87
CA ILE A 63 -4.95 -5.99 2.62
C ILE A 63 -3.49 -6.44 2.76
N ALA A 64 -2.79 -5.90 3.75
CA ALA A 64 -1.36 -6.13 3.92
C ALA A 64 -0.98 -7.62 4.07
N PRO A 65 -1.72 -8.46 4.84
CA PRO A 65 -1.40 -9.89 4.93
C PRO A 65 -1.58 -10.62 3.60
N ALA A 66 -2.65 -10.32 2.86
CA ALA A 66 -2.90 -10.91 1.54
C ALA A 66 -1.80 -10.53 0.53
N LEU A 67 -1.38 -9.26 0.52
CA LEU A 67 -0.28 -8.81 -0.34
C LEU A 67 1.06 -9.46 0.02
N ARG A 68 1.41 -9.57 1.30
CA ARG A 68 2.65 -10.23 1.74
C ARG A 68 2.67 -11.72 1.37
N ALA A 69 1.51 -12.38 1.40
CA ALA A 69 1.40 -13.77 0.98
C ALA A 69 1.51 -13.94 -0.54
N ALA A 70 0.91 -13.02 -1.31
CA ALA A 70 0.91 -13.09 -2.78
C ALA A 70 2.21 -12.61 -3.42
N ILE A 71 2.89 -11.63 -2.80
CA ILE A 71 4.11 -10.99 -3.31
C ILE A 71 5.18 -11.10 -2.21
N PRO A 72 5.84 -12.26 -2.08
CA PRO A 72 6.90 -12.43 -1.10
C PRO A 72 8.08 -11.53 -1.46
N SER A 73 8.45 -10.63 -0.55
CA SER A 73 9.63 -9.78 -0.71
C SER A 73 10.89 -10.51 -0.30
N ARG A 74 12.01 -10.20 -0.94
CA ARG A 74 13.34 -10.60 -0.45
C ARG A 74 13.56 -10.06 0.96
N PRO A 75 14.24 -10.82 1.85
CA PRO A 75 14.63 -10.28 3.14
C PRO A 75 15.52 -9.05 2.91
N PHE A 76 15.27 -7.98 3.67
CA PHE A 76 16.21 -6.88 3.71
C PHE A 76 17.56 -7.43 4.15
N SER A 77 18.61 -7.11 3.38
CA SER A 77 19.96 -7.42 3.84
C SER A 77 20.13 -6.83 5.24
N PRO A 78 20.69 -7.57 6.21
CA PRO A 78 20.91 -7.02 7.54
C PRO A 78 21.65 -5.70 7.39
N VAL A 79 21.10 -4.65 8.01
CA VAL A 79 21.75 -3.35 8.05
C VAL A 79 23.09 -3.60 8.76
N PRO A 80 24.25 -3.35 8.10
CA PRO A 80 25.52 -3.40 8.81
C PRO A 80 25.41 -2.43 9.99
N PRO A 81 25.94 -2.77 11.19
CA PRO A 81 25.78 -1.95 12.37
C PRO A 81 26.11 -0.51 12.04
N SER A 82 25.13 0.39 12.16
CA SER A 82 25.34 1.79 11.86
C SER A 82 26.32 2.33 12.89
N THR A 83 27.49 2.78 12.45
CA THR A 83 28.42 3.59 13.26
C THR A 83 27.78 4.95 13.51
N VAL A 84 26.74 5.00 14.34
CA VAL A 84 26.34 6.23 15.01
C VAL A 84 27.05 6.20 16.35
N GLU A 85 28.37 6.40 16.29
CA GLU A 85 29.22 6.58 17.45
C GLU A 85 29.13 8.03 17.91
N ALA A 86 28.58 8.20 19.12
CA ALA A 86 28.78 9.27 20.09
C ALA A 86 29.37 10.59 19.57
N ALA A 87 28.49 11.54 19.23
CA ALA A 87 28.78 12.97 19.42
C ALA A 87 27.78 13.51 20.45
N ALA A 88 28.09 13.29 21.72
CA ALA A 88 27.52 13.98 22.87
C ALA A 88 28.67 14.51 23.71
#